data_AF-A0ABD6G7D6-F1
#
_entry.id   AF-A0ABD6G7D6-F1
#
_cell.length_a   1.000
_cell.length_b   1.000
_cell.length_c   1.000
_cell.angle_alpha   90.00
_cell.angle_beta   90.00
_cell.angle_gamma   90.00
#
_symmetry.space_group_name_H-M   'P 1'
#
loop_
_entity.id
_entity.type
_entity.pdbx_description
1 polymer ?
#
loop_
_entity_poly.entity_id
_entity_poly.type
_entity_poly.pdbx_seq_one_letter_code
_entity_poly.pdbx_strand_id
1 'polypeptide(L)' 'MTPVEQKLHDARRRHDHEINVAAFAPNPPMDRRTCRKCRSTLTMAEVIEKHCIRCAEIVAEVRRDLL' A
#
# COMPACT_ATOMS: atom_id res chain seq x y z
N MET A 1 -32.53 -14.24 24.24
CA MET A 1 -32.01 -13.58 23.04
C MET A 1 -33.17 -13.36 22.08
N THR A 2 -33.48 -12.12 21.75
CA THR A 2 -34.56 -11.78 20.81
C THR A 2 -34.10 -11.90 19.36
N PRO A 3 -35.01 -11.97 18.37
CA PRO A 3 -34.63 -11.99 16.95
C PRO A 3 -33.77 -10.79 16.52
N VAL A 4 -33.96 -9.62 17.16
CA VAL A 4 -33.16 -8.41 16.92
C VAL A 4 -31.76 -8.57 17.52
N GLU A 5 -31.67 -9.05 18.77
CA GLU A 5 -30.39 -9.32 19.43
C GLU A 5 -29.55 -10.34 18.65
N GLN A 6 -30.19 -11.37 18.09
CA GLN A 6 -29.49 -12.38 17.29
C GLN A 6 -28.92 -11.80 15.98
N LYS A 7 -29.67 -10.93 15.29
CA LYS A 7 -29.19 -10.22 14.10
C LYS A 7 -27.99 -9.31 14.41
N LEU A 8 -28.04 -8.59 15.53
CA LEU A 8 -26.93 -7.74 15.97
C LEU A 8 -25.70 -8.57 16.33
N HIS A 9 -25.89 -9.68 17.03
CA HIS A 9 -24.81 -10.60 17.39
C HIS A 9 -24.13 -11.17 16.14
N ASP A 10 -24.89 -11.62 15.14
CA ASP A 10 -24.32 -12.16 13.91
C ASP A 10 -23.63 -11.08 13.06
N ALA A 11 -24.16 -9.86 13.02
CA ALA A 11 -23.49 -8.73 12.38
C ALA A 11 -22.15 -8.44 13.04
N ARG A 12 -22.10 -8.44 14.38
CA ARG A 12 -20.86 -8.22 15.13
C ARG A 12 -19.84 -9.32 14.88
N ARG A 13 -20.25 -10.59 14.85
CA ARG A 13 -19.33 -11.69 14.53
C ARG A 13 -18.76 -11.59 13.13
N ARG A 14 -19.55 -11.20 12.12
CA ARG A 14 -19.03 -10.97 10.76
C ARG A 14 -18.00 -9.85 10.74
N HIS A 15 -18.30 -8.74 11.41
CA HIS A 15 -17.38 -7.61 11.51
C HIS A 15 -16.06 -7.99 12.21
N ASP A 16 -16.14 -8.66 13.36
CA ASP A 16 -14.96 -9.11 14.10
C ASP A 16 -14.14 -10.12 13.28
N HIS A 17 -14.81 -10.99 12.50
CA HIS A 17 -14.14 -11.91 11.59
C HIS A 17 -13.38 -11.17 10.48
N GLU A 18 -13.99 -10.18 9.84
CA GLU A 18 -13.35 -9.37 8.79
C GLU A 18 -12.13 -8.61 9.33
N ILE A 19 -12.24 -8.03 10.53
CA ILE A 19 -11.12 -7.36 11.20
C ILE A 19 -9.98 -8.34 11.45
N ASN A 20 -10.29 -9.53 11.98
CA ASN A 20 -9.27 -10.54 12.25
C ASN A 20 -8.61 -11.02 10.95
N VAL A 21 -9.39 -11.27 9.89
CA VAL A 21 -8.85 -11.65 8.58
C VAL A 21 -7.92 -10.57 8.05
N ALA A 22 -8.27 -9.28 8.17
CA ALA A 22 -7.41 -8.19 7.73
C ALA A 22 -6.15 -8.04 8.60
N ALA A 23 -6.27 -8.18 9.91
CA ALA A 23 -5.17 -8.02 10.87
C ALA A 23 -4.13 -9.16 10.77
N PHE A 24 -4.60 -10.38 10.49
CA PHE A 24 -3.77 -11.57 10.35
C PHE A 24 -3.51 -11.96 8.90
N ALA A 25 -3.98 -11.15 7.94
CA ALA A 25 -3.64 -11.35 6.54
C ALA A 25 -2.10 -11.31 6.44
N PRO A 26 -1.46 -12.34 5.86
CA PRO A 26 -0.04 -12.26 5.60
C PRO A 26 0.18 -11.00 4.76
N ASN A 27 0.99 -10.07 5.27
CA ASN A 27 1.41 -8.93 4.49
C ASN A 27 1.98 -9.50 3.19
N PRO A 28 1.42 -9.17 2.01
CA PRO A 28 2.02 -9.63 0.77
C PRO A 28 3.50 -9.21 0.85
N PRO A 29 4.44 -10.07 0.45
CA PRO A 29 5.82 -9.67 0.38
C PRO A 29 5.83 -8.40 -0.45
N MET A 30 6.14 -7.30 0.23
CA MET A 30 6.35 -6.01 -0.37
C MET A 30 7.68 -6.15 -1.09
N ASP A 31 7.68 -6.92 -2.17
CA ASP A 31 8.83 -7.16 -3.00
C ASP A 31 9.36 -5.78 -3.32
N ARG A 32 10.56 -5.51 -2.81
CA ARG A 32 11.28 -4.27 -3.03
C ARG A 32 11.36 -4.08 -4.54
N ARG A 33 10.42 -3.32 -5.10
CA ARG A 33 10.35 -3.14 -6.55
C ARG A 33 11.51 -2.24 -6.93
N THR A 34 12.22 -2.61 -7.98
CA THR A 34 13.26 -1.77 -8.55
C THR A 34 12.67 -0.91 -9.66
N CYS A 35 13.10 0.35 -9.72
CA CYS A 35 12.74 1.24 -10.81
C CYS A 35 13.24 0.65 -12.14
N ARG A 36 12.39 0.52 -13.15
CA ARG A 36 12.81 0.00 -14.47
C ARG A 36 13.82 0.89 -15.20
N LYS A 37 13.88 2.19 -14.84
CA LYS A 37 14.76 3.17 -15.47
C LYS A 37 16.13 3.23 -14.78
N CYS A 38 16.15 3.61 -13.50
CA CYS A 38 17.40 3.83 -12.76
C CYS A 38 17.83 2.65 -11.89
N ARG A 39 17.03 1.57 -11.83
CA ARG A 39 17.25 0.36 -11.01
C ARG A 39 17.35 0.60 -9.49
N SER A 40 17.04 1.80 -9.01
CA SER A 40 16.98 2.08 -7.58
C SER A 40 15.86 1.27 -6.92
N THR A 41 16.08 0.87 -5.68
CA THR A 41 15.02 0.31 -4.84
C THR A 41 13.95 1.37 -4.59
N LEU A 42 12.69 1.04 -4.87
CA LEU A 42 11.55 1.92 -4.62
C LEU A 42 11.03 1.71 -3.19
N THR A 43 10.71 2.82 -2.53
CA THR A 43 9.92 2.82 -1.30
C THR A 43 8.46 2.44 -1.58
N MET A 44 7.69 2.21 -0.52
CA MET A 44 6.29 1.84 -0.68
C MET A 44 5.46 2.94 -1.33
N ALA A 45 5.68 4.19 -0.91
CA ALA A 45 5.02 5.36 -1.49
C ALA A 45 5.28 5.45 -2.99
N GLU A 46 6.54 5.29 -3.40
CA GLU A 46 6.95 5.28 -4.81
C GLU A 46 6.29 4.16 -5.64
N VAL A 47 6.10 2.97 -5.06
CA VAL A 47 5.38 1.88 -5.72
C VAL A 47 3.90 2.20 -5.89
N ILE A 48 3.25 2.72 -4.84
CA ILE A 48 1.82 3.08 -4.84
C ILE A 48 1.55 4.21 -5.84
N GLU A 49 2.38 5.25 -5.81
CA GLU A 49 2.26 6.43 -6.68
C GLU A 49 2.78 6.19 -8.10
N LYS A 50 3.37 5.02 -8.38
CA LYS A 50 4.04 4.68 -9.64
C LYS A 50 5.07 5.74 -10.05
N HIS A 51 5.73 6.32 -9.06
CA HIS A 51 6.66 7.43 -9.20
C HIS A 51 8.02 7.04 -8.63
N CYS A 52 9.12 7.46 -9.26
CA CYS A 52 10.47 7.23 -8.75
C CYS A 52 11.14 8.57 -8.50
N ILE A 53 11.38 8.87 -7.23
CA ILE A 53 11.93 10.16 -6.78
C ILE A 53 13.31 10.37 -7.38
N ARG A 54 14.15 9.32 -7.40
CA ARG A 54 15.50 9.41 -7.97
C ARG A 54 15.48 9.78 -9.45
N CYS A 55 14.53 9.25 -10.23
CA CYS A 55 14.39 9.64 -11.64
C CYS A 55 13.92 11.09 -11.77
N ALA A 56 13.03 11.56 -10.89
CA ALA A 56 12.55 12.93 -10.90
C ALA A 56 13.66 13.93 -10.56
N GLU A 57 14.49 13.61 -9.57
CA GLU A 57 15.67 14.41 -9.19
C GLU A 57 16.65 14.57 -10.35
N ILE A 58 17.01 13.47 -11.03
CA ILE A 58 17.92 13.49 -12.19
C ILE A 58 17.38 14.42 -13.28
N VAL A 59 16.08 14.35 -13.59
CA VAL A 59 15.46 15.23 -14.59
C VAL A 59 15.49 16.69 -14.16
N ALA A 60 15.26 16.96 -12.87
CA ALA A 60 15.30 18.32 -12.32
C ALA A 60 16.71 18.92 -12.26
N GLU A 61 17.73 18.09 -12.05
CA GLU A 61 19.15 18.49 -12.13
C GLU A 61 19.54 18.84 -13.56
N VAL A 62 19.27 17.95 -14.52
CA VAL A 62 19.56 18.20 -15.96
C VAL A 62 18.85 19.46 -16.46
N ARG A 63 17.62 19.73 -16.03
CA ARG A 63 16.91 20.97 -16.40
C ARG A 63 17.54 22.23 -15.82
N ARG A 64 18.15 22.15 -14.63
CA ARG A 64 18.85 23.29 -14.02
C ARG A 64 20.14 23.61 -14.76
N ASP A 65 20.87 22.60 -15.22
CA ASP A 65 22.11 22.80 -15.98
C ASP A 65 21.91 23.36 -17.40
N LEU A 66 20.67 23.31 -17.91
CA LEU A 66 20.28 23.81 -19.23
C LEU A 66 19.70 25.24 -19.23
N LEU A 67 19.55 25.86 -18.05
CA LEU A 67 19.07 27.23 -17.87
C LEU A 67 20.23 28.16 -17.51
#